data_AF-A0A2H1UZS8-F1
#
_entry.id   AF-A0A2H1UZS8-F1
#
_cell.length_a   1.000
_cell.length_b   1.000
_cell.length_c   1.000
_cell.angle_alpha   90.00
_cell.angle_beta   90.00
_cell.angle_gamma   90.00
#
_symmetry.space_group_name_H-M   'P 1'
#
loop_
_entity.id
_entity.type
_entity.pdbx_description
1 polymer ?
#
loop_
_entity_poly.entity_id
_entity_poly.type
_entity_poly.pdbx_seq_one_letter_code
_entity_poly.pdbx_strand_id
1 'polypeptide(L)'
;MGGGDCLPSGERCETEQGFGKCVHVYKCLSSLVDLKSKTRPKICSFARKEPIICCNDCELVNDTRNAIVDTGGGVFFKTGHKANDRCLEHLSNLPYPCQTKGLARVWDNRKKCNNFEVKFYTVVLGGHDAERSRYPHMALLGYGQEVISAQWLCGGSLISEKFILTAAHCLLETAIGPVTFVAMGILKRSDPMELWQIYRVKRVIQHPEHAPPSKYHDIALIELDRPVKYSKDVFPACLDYEGGEHFSAQATGWGKLGKNQPLADNLQAVRIYGVLL
;
A
#
# COMPACT_ATOMS: atom_id res chain seq x y z
N MET A 1 -48.46 -2.52 -6.70
CA MET A 1 -47.14 -2.89 -6.16
C MET A 1 -46.80 -1.85 -5.11
N GLY A 2 -46.83 -2.24 -3.83
CA GLY A 2 -46.98 -1.34 -2.69
C GLY A 2 -45.85 -0.32 -2.55
N GLY A 3 -46.22 0.96 -2.53
CA GLY A 3 -45.33 2.04 -2.15
C GLY A 3 -45.06 1.94 -0.65
N GLY A 4 -43.82 1.69 -0.28
CA GLY A 4 -43.38 1.80 1.11
C GLY A 4 -43.24 3.28 1.49
N ASP A 5 -43.79 3.64 2.64
CA ASP A 5 -43.69 5.00 3.18
C ASP A 5 -42.22 5.44 3.32
N CYS A 6 -41.94 6.69 2.95
CA CYS A 6 -40.61 7.29 3.13
C CYS A 6 -40.33 7.45 4.63
N LEU A 7 -39.32 6.74 5.15
CA LEU A 7 -38.95 6.80 6.56
C LEU A 7 -37.90 7.90 6.80
N PRO A 8 -38.16 8.91 7.65
CA PRO A 8 -37.18 9.94 7.98
C PRO A 8 -35.99 9.39 8.79
N SER A 9 -34.92 10.18 8.86
CA SER A 9 -33.76 9.84 9.70
C SER A 9 -34.17 9.70 11.17
N GLY A 10 -33.77 8.61 11.80
CA GLY A 10 -34.11 8.29 13.19
C GLY A 10 -35.10 7.13 13.31
N GLU A 11 -35.91 6.89 12.28
CA GLU A 11 -36.96 5.87 12.31
C GLU A 11 -36.43 4.45 12.28
N ARG A 12 -37.20 3.53 12.84
CA ARG A 12 -36.92 2.09 12.78
C ARG A 12 -37.25 1.59 11.38
N CYS A 13 -36.39 0.72 10.86
CA CYS A 13 -36.57 0.08 9.57
C CYS A 13 -36.23 -1.41 9.66
N GLU A 14 -36.61 -2.17 8.65
CA GLU A 14 -36.39 -3.61 8.60
C GLU A 14 -35.51 -3.98 7.41
N THR A 15 -34.52 -4.83 7.68
CA THR A 15 -33.60 -5.46 6.73
C THR A 15 -33.84 -6.97 6.72
N GLU A 16 -33.31 -7.68 5.73
CA GLU A 16 -33.38 -9.16 5.70
C GLU A 16 -32.74 -9.83 6.93
N GLN A 17 -31.81 -9.13 7.59
CA GLN A 17 -31.06 -9.64 8.74
C GLN A 17 -31.63 -9.20 10.10
N GLY A 18 -32.67 -8.36 10.10
CA GLY A 18 -33.28 -7.83 11.31
C GLY A 18 -33.61 -6.35 11.23
N PHE A 19 -33.81 -5.71 12.38
CA PHE A 19 -34.18 -4.30 12.44
C PHE A 19 -32.97 -3.39 12.42
N GLY A 20 -33.08 -2.27 11.71
CA GLY A 20 -32.10 -1.20 11.69
C GLY A 20 -32.73 0.15 12.00
N LYS A 21 -31.92 1.20 11.80
CA LYS A 21 -32.32 2.59 11.94
C LYS A 21 -32.06 3.34 10.64
N CYS A 22 -33.02 4.14 10.20
CA CYS A 22 -32.86 5.02 9.05
C CYS A 22 -31.88 6.13 9.42
N VAL A 23 -30.74 6.19 8.73
CA VAL A 23 -29.68 7.16 8.99
C VAL A 23 -29.06 7.63 7.68
N HIS A 24 -28.38 8.77 7.72
CA HIS A 24 -27.57 9.21 6.60
C HIS A 24 -26.54 8.14 6.22
N VAL A 25 -26.33 7.89 4.93
CA VAL A 25 -25.38 6.86 4.44
C VAL A 25 -24.00 6.96 5.10
N TYR A 26 -23.52 8.19 5.33
CA TYR A 26 -22.21 8.44 5.97
C TYR A 26 -22.13 8.13 7.47
N LYS A 27 -23.23 7.72 8.11
CA LYS A 27 -23.24 7.32 9.54
C LYS A 27 -23.24 5.81 9.75
N CYS A 28 -23.22 5.04 8.67
CA CYS A 28 -23.31 3.58 8.69
C CYS A 28 -22.03 2.97 8.10
N LEU A 29 -21.25 2.25 8.91
CA LEU A 29 -20.03 1.57 8.47
C LEU A 29 -20.34 0.39 7.55
N SER A 30 -21.38 -0.39 7.86
CA SER A 30 -21.78 -1.52 7.00
C SER A 30 -22.10 -1.08 5.57
N SER A 31 -22.62 0.14 5.40
CA SER A 31 -22.92 0.67 4.07
C SER A 31 -21.67 0.76 3.18
N LEU A 32 -20.50 1.05 3.75
CA LEU A 32 -19.25 1.08 3.00
C LEU A 32 -18.87 -0.31 2.49
N VAL A 33 -19.00 -1.31 3.35
CA VAL A 33 -18.69 -2.71 3.05
C VAL A 33 -19.67 -3.28 2.02
N ASP A 34 -20.95 -2.94 2.15
CA ASP A 34 -22.01 -3.34 1.21
C ASP A 34 -21.75 -2.71 -0.16
N LEU A 35 -21.51 -1.41 -0.23
CA LEU A 35 -21.22 -0.71 -1.48
C LEU A 35 -19.95 -1.25 -2.16
N LYS A 36 -18.89 -1.55 -1.39
CA LYS A 36 -17.65 -2.17 -1.90
C LYS A 36 -17.93 -3.55 -2.51
N SER A 37 -18.81 -4.35 -1.89
CA SER A 37 -19.24 -5.65 -2.39
C SER A 37 -20.37 -5.59 -3.45
N LYS A 38 -20.71 -4.38 -3.93
CA LYS A 38 -21.81 -4.10 -4.87
C LYS A 38 -23.20 -4.47 -4.34
N THR A 39 -23.35 -4.65 -3.03
CA THR A 39 -24.63 -4.80 -2.35
C THR A 39 -25.18 -3.41 -2.06
N ARG A 40 -26.45 -3.16 -2.42
CA ARG A 40 -27.08 -1.86 -2.19
C ARG A 40 -27.85 -1.88 -0.86
N PRO A 41 -27.54 -1.00 0.10
CA PRO A 41 -28.33 -0.86 1.31
C PRO A 41 -29.79 -0.49 0.98
N LYS A 42 -30.73 -0.97 1.79
CA LYS A 42 -32.13 -0.59 1.67
C LYS A 42 -32.28 0.91 1.92
N ILE A 43 -32.92 1.60 0.98
CA ILE A 43 -33.16 3.05 1.07
C ILE A 43 -34.45 3.28 1.89
N CYS A 44 -34.36 4.15 2.90
CA CYS A 44 -35.50 4.63 3.68
C CYS A 44 -36.14 5.85 3.02
N SER A 45 -35.32 6.82 2.63
CA SER A 45 -35.72 8.10 2.03
C SER A 45 -34.48 8.83 1.49
N PHE A 46 -34.63 10.09 1.10
CA PHE A 46 -33.52 10.94 0.64
C PHE A 46 -33.51 12.26 1.39
N ALA A 47 -32.33 12.70 1.82
CA ALA A 47 -32.08 14.06 2.25
C ALA A 47 -31.45 14.83 1.07
N ARG A 48 -32.25 15.65 0.38
CA ARG A 48 -31.86 16.30 -0.90
C ARG A 48 -31.51 15.26 -1.97
N LYS A 49 -30.21 15.06 -2.23
CA LYS A 49 -29.67 14.09 -3.20
C LYS A 49 -28.92 12.93 -2.52
N GLU A 50 -28.84 12.93 -1.20
CA GLU A 50 -28.10 11.94 -0.43
C GLU A 50 -29.07 10.90 0.16
N PRO A 51 -28.77 9.60 0.04
CA PRO A 51 -29.67 8.56 0.52
C PRO A 51 -29.64 8.46 2.06
N ILE A 52 -30.82 8.35 2.64
CA ILE A 52 -31.03 7.85 3.99
C ILE A 52 -31.28 6.35 3.86
N ILE A 53 -30.45 5.54 4.51
CA ILE A 53 -30.46 4.09 4.38
C ILE A 53 -30.85 3.44 5.70
N CYS A 54 -31.37 2.22 5.62
CA CYS A 54 -31.59 1.38 6.78
C CYS A 54 -30.26 0.78 7.24
N CYS A 55 -29.69 1.31 8.33
CA CYS A 55 -28.44 0.83 8.88
C CYS A 55 -28.70 -0.18 10.01
N ASN A 56 -28.06 -1.34 9.93
CA ASN A 56 -28.10 -2.39 10.96
C ASN A 56 -26.78 -2.48 11.73
N ASP A 57 -26.08 -1.36 11.94
CA ASP A 57 -24.88 -1.33 12.77
C ASP A 57 -25.27 -1.19 14.25
N CYS A 58 -24.57 -1.89 15.14
CA CYS A 58 -24.81 -1.81 16.57
C CYS A 58 -24.50 -0.41 17.12
N GLU A 59 -23.46 0.23 16.58
CA GLU A 59 -23.05 1.58 16.89
C GLU A 59 -22.86 2.36 15.59
N LEU A 60 -23.42 3.58 15.55
CA LEU A 60 -23.30 4.47 14.41
C LEU A 60 -22.04 5.32 14.55
N VAL A 61 -21.39 5.60 13.43
CA VAL A 61 -20.27 6.55 13.38
C VAL A 61 -20.75 7.94 13.01
N ASN A 62 -19.92 8.94 13.29
CA ASN A 62 -20.23 10.33 12.97
C ASN A 62 -20.16 10.59 11.45
N ASP A 63 -19.13 10.06 10.80
CA ASP A 63 -18.85 10.26 9.37
C ASP A 63 -17.97 9.13 8.85
N THR A 64 -18.26 8.63 7.64
CA THR A 64 -17.47 7.61 6.93
C THR A 64 -16.78 8.12 5.68
N ARG A 65 -16.88 9.42 5.35
CA ARG A 65 -16.32 9.96 4.09
C ARG A 65 -14.79 9.86 3.99
N ASN A 66 -14.10 9.80 5.11
CA ASN A 66 -12.65 9.57 5.17
C ASN A 66 -12.30 8.08 5.31
N ALA A 67 -13.28 7.17 5.30
CA ALA A 67 -13.05 5.75 5.41
C ALA A 67 -12.72 5.13 4.04
N ILE A 68 -11.89 4.10 4.05
CA ILE A 68 -11.52 3.27 2.91
C ILE A 68 -11.86 1.83 3.27
N VAL A 69 -12.39 1.08 2.30
CA VAL A 69 -12.65 -0.35 2.46
C VAL A 69 -11.72 -1.14 1.54
N ASP A 70 -11.00 -2.09 2.12
CA ASP A 70 -10.13 -3.00 1.37
C ASP A 70 -10.94 -4.08 0.63
N THR A 71 -10.24 -4.96 -0.09
CA THR A 71 -10.86 -6.07 -0.85
C THR A 71 -11.45 -7.16 0.03
N GLY A 72 -11.00 -7.26 1.29
CA GLY A 72 -11.52 -8.19 2.30
C GLY A 72 -12.66 -7.64 3.15
N GLY A 73 -13.10 -6.40 2.92
CA GLY A 73 -14.13 -5.73 3.70
C GLY A 73 -13.63 -5.09 5.00
N GLY A 74 -12.31 -5.01 5.20
CA GLY A 74 -11.69 -4.26 6.28
C GLY A 74 -11.84 -2.76 6.06
N VAL A 75 -12.19 -2.03 7.11
CA VAL A 75 -12.41 -0.57 7.08
C VAL A 75 -11.25 0.16 7.78
N PHE A 76 -10.75 1.20 7.12
CA PHE A 76 -9.65 2.06 7.57
C PHE A 76 -10.08 3.51 7.49
N PHE A 77 -9.54 4.37 8.34
CA PHE A 77 -9.79 5.80 8.27
C PHE A 77 -8.53 6.54 7.86
N LYS A 78 -8.66 7.41 6.86
CA LYS A 78 -7.62 8.37 6.49
C LYS A 78 -7.35 9.30 7.67
N THR A 79 -6.06 9.54 7.92
CA THR A 79 -5.59 10.42 9.00
C THR A 79 -5.35 11.84 8.51
N GLY A 80 -5.33 12.07 7.19
CA GLY A 80 -5.00 13.35 6.57
C GLY A 80 -3.51 13.53 6.28
N HIS A 81 -2.66 12.62 6.78
CA HIS A 81 -1.25 12.59 6.43
C HIS A 81 -1.06 11.92 5.07
N LYS A 82 -0.47 12.65 4.11
CA LYS A 82 -0.34 12.19 2.71
C LYS A 82 0.33 10.83 2.57
N ALA A 83 1.40 10.56 3.33
CA ALA A 83 2.13 9.30 3.29
C ALA A 83 1.26 8.13 3.77
N ASN A 84 0.61 8.29 4.93
CA ASN A 84 -0.29 7.30 5.49
C ASN A 84 -1.51 7.05 4.60
N ASP A 85 -2.18 8.12 4.16
CA ASP A 85 -3.38 8.01 3.35
C ASP A 85 -3.09 7.32 2.02
N ARG A 86 -1.93 7.59 1.41
CA ARG A 86 -1.48 6.89 0.20
C ARG A 86 -1.13 5.43 0.47
N CYS A 87 -0.44 5.13 1.56
CA CYS A 87 -0.18 3.75 1.99
C CYS A 87 -1.51 2.97 2.14
N LEU A 88 -2.50 3.54 2.83
CA LEU A 88 -3.82 2.94 3.00
C LEU A 88 -4.54 2.74 1.66
N GLU A 89 -4.49 3.72 0.76
CA GLU A 89 -5.06 3.61 -0.59
C GLU A 89 -4.43 2.45 -1.38
N HIS A 90 -3.11 2.31 -1.33
CA HIS A 90 -2.41 1.19 -1.96
C HIS A 90 -2.91 -0.14 -1.36
N LEU A 91 -2.79 -0.30 -0.03
CA LEU A 91 -3.20 -1.52 0.66
C LEU A 91 -4.67 -1.90 0.40
N SER A 92 -5.58 -0.92 0.33
CA SER A 92 -7.01 -1.18 0.08
C SER A 92 -7.33 -1.74 -1.30
N ASN A 93 -6.42 -1.59 -2.26
CA ASN A 93 -6.57 -2.04 -3.65
C ASN A 93 -5.58 -3.16 -4.00
N LEU A 94 -5.05 -3.85 -2.98
CA LEU A 94 -4.16 -4.98 -3.19
C LEU A 94 -4.81 -6.03 -4.12
N PRO A 95 -4.06 -6.55 -5.10
CA PRO A 95 -4.57 -7.54 -6.05
C PRO A 95 -4.73 -8.95 -5.45
N TYR A 96 -4.38 -9.13 -4.17
CA TYR A 96 -4.47 -10.36 -3.40
C TYR A 96 -4.80 -10.01 -1.95
N PRO A 97 -5.42 -10.93 -1.17
CA PRO A 97 -5.68 -10.67 0.24
C PRO A 97 -4.34 -10.55 0.98
N CYS A 98 -3.99 -9.34 1.40
CA CYS A 98 -2.90 -9.13 2.36
C CYS A 98 -3.48 -8.70 3.70
N GLN A 99 -2.66 -8.91 4.73
CA GLN A 99 -3.00 -8.66 6.11
C GLN A 99 -2.95 -7.17 6.41
N THR A 100 -4.11 -6.59 6.69
CA THR A 100 -4.27 -5.17 6.98
C THR A 100 -4.87 -5.01 8.39
N LYS A 101 -4.47 -3.97 9.11
CA LYS A 101 -4.96 -3.64 10.46
C LYS A 101 -6.21 -2.76 10.33
N GLY A 102 -7.37 -3.38 10.16
CA GLY A 102 -8.64 -2.68 9.91
C GLY A 102 -9.75 -3.06 10.88
N LEU A 103 -10.83 -2.31 10.84
CA LEU A 103 -12.10 -2.72 11.46
C LEU A 103 -12.78 -3.75 10.55
N ALA A 104 -13.04 -4.93 11.09
CA ALA A 104 -13.78 -5.96 10.38
C ALA A 104 -15.23 -6.01 10.86
N ARG A 105 -16.16 -6.16 9.92
CA ARG A 105 -17.57 -6.39 10.23
C ARG A 105 -17.76 -7.77 10.87
N VAL A 106 -18.37 -7.81 12.05
CA VAL A 106 -18.70 -9.02 12.81
C VAL A 106 -20.19 -8.99 13.15
N TRP A 107 -20.88 -10.10 12.95
CA TRP A 107 -22.30 -10.20 13.28
C TRP A 107 -22.51 -10.51 14.78
N ASP A 108 -23.22 -9.63 15.51
CA ASP A 108 -23.64 -9.89 16.88
C ASP A 108 -25.00 -10.61 16.90
N ASN A 109 -24.97 -11.92 17.17
CA ASN A 109 -26.16 -12.75 17.24
C ASN A 109 -27.16 -12.37 18.36
N ARG A 110 -26.69 -11.74 19.44
CA ARG A 110 -27.54 -11.35 20.58
C ARG A 110 -28.28 -10.06 20.27
N LYS A 111 -27.56 -9.07 19.74
CA LYS A 111 -28.13 -7.76 19.40
C LYS A 111 -28.77 -7.71 18.00
N LYS A 112 -28.52 -8.72 17.15
CA LYS A 112 -28.99 -8.82 15.77
C LYS A 112 -28.53 -7.64 14.88
N CYS A 113 -27.28 -7.22 15.06
CA CYS A 113 -26.67 -6.10 14.36
C CYS A 113 -25.20 -6.38 14.00
N ASN A 114 -24.64 -5.54 13.13
CA ASN A 114 -23.24 -5.57 12.73
C ASN A 114 -22.39 -4.76 13.72
N ASN A 115 -21.42 -5.42 14.35
CA ASN A 115 -20.36 -4.81 15.13
C ASN A 115 -19.09 -4.65 14.29
N PHE A 116 -18.18 -3.78 14.71
CA PHE A 116 -16.89 -3.58 14.07
C PHE A 116 -15.76 -3.73 15.08
N GLU A 117 -14.90 -4.72 14.84
CA GLU A 117 -13.80 -5.07 15.74
C GLU A 117 -12.46 -4.92 15.04
N VAL A 118 -11.44 -4.50 15.79
CA VAL A 118 -10.07 -4.40 15.26
C VAL A 118 -9.54 -5.80 15.00
N LYS A 119 -9.25 -6.11 13.72
CA LYS A 119 -8.68 -7.39 13.33
C LYS A 119 -7.19 -7.22 13.01
N PHE A 120 -6.35 -7.90 13.78
CA PHE A 120 -4.93 -8.01 13.51
C PHE A 120 -4.68 -9.30 12.75
N TYR A 121 -4.09 -9.18 11.59
CA TYR A 121 -3.50 -10.31 10.91
C TYR A 121 -1.99 -10.10 10.95
N THR A 122 -1.27 -10.98 11.67
CA THR A 122 0.19 -10.96 11.76
C THR A 122 0.78 -12.11 10.95
N VAL A 123 1.71 -11.81 10.05
CA VAL A 123 2.68 -12.77 9.52
C VAL A 123 4.03 -12.36 10.07
N VAL A 124 4.50 -13.13 11.05
CA VAL A 124 5.88 -13.10 11.50
C VAL A 124 6.68 -13.93 10.51
N LEU A 125 7.73 -13.36 9.92
CA LEU A 125 8.74 -14.17 9.23
C LEU A 125 10.15 -13.75 9.65
N GLY A 126 10.92 -14.72 10.13
CA GLY A 126 12.36 -14.64 10.38
C GLY A 126 13.17 -14.58 9.08
N GLY A 127 14.50 -14.46 9.20
CA GLY A 127 15.42 -14.21 8.08
C GLY A 127 16.38 -15.36 7.77
N HIS A 128 16.36 -15.76 6.49
CA HIS A 128 17.38 -16.32 5.59
C HIS A 128 16.99 -15.80 4.17
N ASP A 129 17.51 -16.34 3.05
CA ASP A 129 17.16 -15.96 1.66
C ASP A 129 15.72 -15.43 1.51
N ALA A 130 15.54 -14.28 0.86
CA ALA A 130 14.21 -13.71 0.71
C ALA A 130 13.32 -14.65 -0.11
N GLU A 131 12.13 -14.96 0.41
CA GLU A 131 11.13 -15.66 -0.39
C GLU A 131 10.65 -14.76 -1.53
N ARG A 132 10.27 -15.37 -2.66
CA ARG A 132 9.64 -14.64 -3.77
C ARG A 132 8.44 -13.85 -3.25
N SER A 133 8.22 -12.64 -3.78
CA SER A 133 7.10 -11.76 -3.42
C SER A 133 7.18 -11.12 -2.01
N ARG A 134 8.19 -11.42 -1.18
CA ARG A 134 8.26 -10.90 0.20
C ARG A 134 8.58 -9.40 0.30
N TYR A 135 9.38 -8.87 -0.63
CA TYR A 135 9.76 -7.45 -0.68
C TYR A 135 9.39 -6.86 -2.06
N PRO A 136 8.08 -6.74 -2.36
CA PRO A 136 7.60 -6.41 -3.70
C PRO A 136 7.88 -4.94 -4.10
N HIS A 137 8.37 -4.13 -3.17
CA HIS A 137 8.77 -2.74 -3.42
C HIS A 137 10.22 -2.63 -3.92
N MET A 138 11.00 -3.70 -3.88
CA MET A 138 12.41 -3.66 -4.28
C MET A 138 12.54 -3.39 -5.78
N ALA A 139 13.32 -2.36 -6.09
CA ALA A 139 13.68 -1.98 -7.45
C ALA A 139 15.20 -2.08 -7.64
N LEU A 140 15.59 -2.47 -8.85
CA LEU A 140 16.98 -2.54 -9.29
C LEU A 140 17.21 -1.49 -10.38
N LEU A 141 18.28 -0.70 -10.23
CA LEU A 141 18.58 0.43 -11.11
C LEU A 141 19.66 0.04 -12.13
N GLY A 142 19.34 0.26 -13.40
CA GLY A 142 20.15 -0.11 -14.56
C GLY A 142 20.77 1.10 -15.25
N TYR A 143 22.03 0.97 -15.65
CA TYR A 143 22.83 1.99 -16.33
C TYR A 143 23.30 1.47 -17.68
N GLY A 144 23.30 2.33 -18.70
CA GLY A 144 23.72 1.99 -20.07
C GLY A 144 22.65 2.31 -21.11
N GLN A 145 22.98 2.07 -22.38
CA GLN A 145 22.14 2.46 -23.52
C GLN A 145 21.00 1.47 -23.78
N GLU A 146 21.30 0.18 -23.68
CA GLU A 146 20.38 -0.92 -24.02
C GLU A 146 20.11 -1.80 -22.81
N VAL A 147 18.86 -2.25 -22.67
CA VAL A 147 18.40 -3.06 -21.53
C VAL A 147 19.23 -4.35 -21.37
N ILE A 148 19.58 -5.00 -22.48
CA ILE A 148 20.30 -6.28 -22.49
C ILE A 148 21.76 -6.18 -22.03
N SER A 149 22.36 -5.00 -22.16
CA SER A 149 23.74 -4.71 -21.75
C SER A 149 23.80 -3.81 -20.52
N ALA A 150 22.63 -3.48 -19.93
CA ALA A 150 22.54 -2.60 -18.79
C ALA A 150 23.24 -3.21 -17.57
N GLN A 151 24.03 -2.40 -16.89
CA GLN A 151 24.63 -2.79 -15.62
C GLN A 151 23.68 -2.42 -14.49
N TRP A 152 23.32 -3.41 -13.66
CA TRP A 152 22.34 -3.23 -12.59
C TRP A 152 23.02 -3.07 -11.24
N LEU A 153 23.31 -1.82 -10.84
CA LEU A 153 24.31 -1.54 -9.78
C LEU A 153 23.74 -0.93 -8.51
N CYS A 154 22.60 -0.25 -8.59
CA CYS A 154 21.96 0.37 -7.42
C CYS A 154 20.58 -0.23 -7.14
N GLY A 155 20.08 0.02 -5.93
CA GLY A 155 18.73 -0.31 -5.50
C GLY A 155 17.82 0.91 -5.46
N GLY A 156 16.52 0.65 -5.35
CA GLY A 156 15.51 1.65 -5.03
C GLY A 156 14.27 0.98 -4.43
N SER A 157 13.31 1.80 -4.03
CA SER A 157 12.02 1.35 -3.51
C SER A 157 10.88 1.98 -4.30
N LEU A 158 9.99 1.16 -4.82
CA LEU A 158 8.74 1.62 -5.40
C LEU A 158 7.88 2.26 -4.32
N ILE A 159 7.46 3.51 -4.50
CA ILE A 159 6.64 4.26 -3.52
C ILE A 159 5.29 4.70 -4.10
N SER A 160 5.09 4.57 -5.41
CA SER A 160 3.81 4.79 -6.10
C SER A 160 3.86 4.14 -7.48
N GLU A 161 2.78 4.22 -8.26
CA GLU A 161 2.73 3.64 -9.61
C GLU A 161 3.81 4.17 -10.57
N LYS A 162 4.39 5.34 -10.32
CA LYS A 162 5.36 5.97 -11.23
C LYS A 162 6.66 6.42 -10.58
N PHE A 163 6.79 6.29 -9.26
CA PHE A 163 7.94 6.84 -8.55
C PHE A 163 8.71 5.77 -7.79
N ILE A 164 10.02 5.77 -8.01
CA ILE A 164 11.00 5.05 -7.22
C ILE A 164 11.72 6.04 -6.32
N LEU A 165 11.83 5.71 -5.05
CA LEU A 165 12.72 6.37 -4.09
C LEU A 165 14.08 5.69 -4.13
N THR A 166 15.16 6.47 -4.22
CA THR A 166 16.53 5.97 -4.21
C THR A 166 17.47 7.01 -3.60
N ALA A 167 18.76 6.70 -3.56
CA ALA A 167 19.81 7.62 -3.17
C ALA A 167 20.18 8.54 -4.34
N ALA A 168 20.58 9.77 -4.04
CA ALA A 168 20.99 10.74 -5.05
C ALA A 168 22.28 10.31 -5.76
N HIS A 169 23.20 9.65 -5.06
CA HIS A 169 24.43 9.13 -5.68
C HIS A 169 24.15 8.01 -6.71
N CYS A 170 22.99 7.36 -6.66
CA CYS A 170 22.60 6.36 -7.65
C CYS A 170 22.10 6.99 -8.97
N LEU A 171 21.95 8.31 -9.09
CA LEU A 171 21.46 8.92 -10.32
C LEU A 171 22.50 8.87 -11.46
N LEU A 172 23.79 8.81 -11.13
CA LEU A 172 24.89 8.82 -12.09
C LEU A 172 25.98 7.84 -11.64
N GLU A 173 26.24 6.82 -12.46
CA GLU A 173 27.41 5.96 -12.29
C GLU A 173 28.58 6.53 -13.09
N THR A 174 29.70 6.82 -12.44
CA THR A 174 30.78 7.65 -13.01
C THR A 174 31.40 7.02 -14.26
N ALA A 175 31.51 5.70 -14.29
CA ALA A 175 32.11 4.98 -15.42
C ALA A 175 31.15 4.66 -16.57
N ILE A 176 29.83 4.78 -16.36
CA ILE A 176 28.81 4.26 -17.28
C ILE A 176 27.86 5.37 -17.78
N GLY A 177 27.47 6.27 -16.90
CA GLY A 177 26.52 7.35 -17.19
C GLY A 177 25.27 7.31 -16.28
N PRO A 178 24.22 8.03 -16.68
CA PRO A 178 23.02 8.20 -15.84
C PRO A 178 22.23 6.90 -15.73
N VAL A 179 21.39 6.81 -14.69
CA VAL A 179 20.39 5.75 -14.58
C VAL A 179 19.40 5.85 -15.75
N THR A 180 19.19 4.74 -16.45
CA THR A 180 18.36 4.67 -17.65
C THR A 180 17.18 3.71 -17.51
N PHE A 181 17.32 2.69 -16.65
CA PHE A 181 16.31 1.65 -16.46
C PHE A 181 16.02 1.38 -15.00
N VAL A 182 14.80 0.93 -14.73
CA VAL A 182 14.37 0.40 -13.44
C VAL A 182 13.72 -0.96 -13.68
N ALA A 183 14.10 -1.96 -12.90
CA ALA A 183 13.48 -3.29 -12.93
C ALA A 183 12.91 -3.67 -11.56
N MET A 184 11.77 -4.36 -11.55
CA MET A 184 11.05 -4.82 -10.35
C MET A 184 10.51 -6.24 -10.55
N GLY A 185 10.07 -6.87 -9.45
CA GLY A 185 9.57 -8.25 -9.47
C GLY A 185 10.67 -9.31 -9.51
N ILE A 186 11.89 -8.90 -9.13
CA ILE A 186 13.09 -9.72 -9.20
C ILE A 186 13.25 -10.46 -7.88
N LEU A 187 13.53 -11.76 -7.96
CA LEU A 187 14.10 -12.50 -6.83
C LEU A 187 15.58 -12.75 -7.09
N LYS A 188 15.90 -13.28 -8.27
CA LYS A 188 17.28 -13.55 -8.69
C LYS A 188 17.70 -12.64 -9.84
N ARG A 189 18.93 -12.13 -9.80
CA ARG A 189 19.51 -11.37 -10.91
C ARG A 189 19.75 -12.23 -12.16
N SER A 190 19.83 -13.54 -11.99
CA SER A 190 19.90 -14.55 -13.04
C SER A 190 18.53 -15.02 -13.56
N ASP A 191 17.41 -14.56 -12.97
CA ASP A 191 16.08 -14.89 -13.48
C ASP A 191 15.93 -14.35 -14.92
N PRO A 192 15.21 -15.05 -15.81
CA PRO A 192 14.91 -14.56 -17.16
C PRO A 192 14.27 -13.17 -17.12
N MET A 193 14.70 -12.27 -18.01
CA MET A 193 14.25 -10.87 -18.02
C MET A 193 12.75 -10.72 -18.32
N GLU A 194 12.13 -11.73 -18.92
CA GLU A 194 10.68 -11.80 -19.15
C GLU A 194 9.88 -11.86 -17.84
N LEU A 195 10.50 -12.30 -16.74
CA LEU A 195 9.91 -12.28 -15.41
C LEU A 195 10.02 -10.90 -14.74
N TRP A 196 10.84 -10.01 -15.28
CA TRP A 196 11.09 -8.70 -14.71
C TRP A 196 10.13 -7.67 -15.31
N GLN A 197 9.67 -6.73 -14.49
CA GLN A 197 9.01 -5.55 -15.02
C GLN A 197 10.02 -4.43 -15.22
N ILE A 198 10.42 -4.17 -16.47
CA ILE A 198 11.45 -3.19 -16.82
C ILE A 198 10.83 -1.92 -17.39
N TYR A 199 11.23 -0.77 -16.86
CA TYR A 199 10.74 0.56 -17.19
C TYR A 199 11.91 1.48 -17.57
N ARG A 200 11.65 2.45 -18.46
CA ARG A 200 12.63 3.50 -18.77
C ARG A 200 12.47 4.65 -17.78
N VAL A 201 13.58 5.28 -17.45
CA VAL A 201 13.57 6.52 -16.65
C VAL A 201 13.06 7.67 -17.52
N LYS A 202 12.00 8.34 -17.06
CA LYS A 202 11.47 9.54 -17.71
C LYS A 202 12.19 10.80 -17.25
N ARG A 203 12.38 10.92 -15.93
CA ARG A 203 13.20 11.97 -15.33
C ARG A 203 13.67 11.56 -13.94
N VAL A 204 14.73 12.22 -13.50
CA VAL A 204 15.26 12.13 -12.15
C VAL A 204 15.02 13.45 -11.41
N ILE A 205 14.70 13.37 -10.13
CA ILE A 205 14.43 14.51 -9.26
C ILE A 205 15.35 14.33 -8.04
N GLN A 206 16.51 14.97 -8.11
CA GLN A 206 17.47 14.98 -7.01
C GLN A 206 17.00 15.95 -5.91
N HIS A 207 17.32 15.66 -4.66
CA HIS A 207 17.12 16.63 -3.59
C HIS A 207 17.90 17.92 -3.90
N PRO A 208 17.29 19.11 -3.82
CA PRO A 208 17.91 20.36 -4.27
C PRO A 208 19.18 20.73 -3.49
N GLU A 209 19.28 20.27 -2.24
CA GLU A 209 20.44 20.52 -1.37
C GLU A 209 21.50 19.39 -1.42
N HIS A 210 21.30 18.36 -2.26
CA HIS A 210 22.32 17.35 -2.43
C HIS A 210 23.48 17.90 -3.28
N ALA A 211 24.68 17.92 -2.69
CA ALA A 211 25.90 18.33 -3.36
C ALA A 211 26.96 17.23 -3.23
N PRO A 212 27.22 16.43 -4.27
CA PRO A 212 28.30 15.45 -4.26
C PRO A 212 29.65 16.13 -3.92
N PRO A 213 30.56 15.49 -3.14
CA PRO A 213 30.52 14.10 -2.65
C PRO A 213 29.79 13.92 -1.31
N SER A 214 29.03 14.92 -0.86
CA SER A 214 28.32 14.89 0.41
C SER A 214 27.41 13.67 0.55
N LYS A 215 27.34 13.12 1.76
CA LYS A 215 26.34 12.09 2.14
C LYS A 215 25.06 12.70 2.70
N TYR A 216 25.02 14.02 2.89
CA TYR A 216 23.82 14.72 3.29
C TYR A 216 22.84 14.84 2.12
N HIS A 217 21.55 14.76 2.44
CA HIS A 217 20.46 14.81 1.46
C HIS A 217 20.63 13.81 0.30
N ASP A 218 21.24 12.64 0.56
CA ASP A 218 21.48 11.59 -0.43
C ASP A 218 20.19 10.82 -0.76
N ILE A 219 19.23 11.54 -1.34
CA ILE A 219 17.88 11.09 -1.65
C ILE A 219 17.44 11.66 -3.00
N ALA A 220 16.76 10.84 -3.79
CA ALA A 220 16.22 11.22 -5.08
C ALA A 220 14.97 10.42 -5.44
N LEU A 221 14.16 11.00 -6.32
CA LEU A 221 13.05 10.31 -6.97
C LEU A 221 13.37 10.05 -8.43
N ILE A 222 12.98 8.87 -8.92
CA ILE A 222 12.97 8.53 -10.34
C ILE A 222 11.52 8.43 -10.78
N GLU A 223 11.12 9.22 -11.78
CA GLU A 223 9.83 9.07 -12.45
C GLU A 223 9.97 8.09 -13.62
N LEU A 224 9.10 7.09 -13.66
CA LEU A 224 9.03 6.09 -14.73
C LEU A 224 8.28 6.64 -15.96
N ASP A 225 8.62 6.13 -17.14
CA ASP A 225 7.97 6.46 -18.42
C ASP A 225 6.47 6.12 -18.45
N ARG A 226 6.06 5.08 -17.72
CA ARG A 226 4.68 4.62 -17.61
C ARG A 226 4.38 4.04 -16.22
N PRO A 227 3.09 3.97 -15.81
CA PRO A 227 2.72 3.33 -14.54
C PRO A 227 3.16 1.87 -14.49
N VAL A 228 3.58 1.42 -13.31
CA VAL A 228 3.87 0.02 -13.05
C VAL A 228 2.60 -0.81 -13.01
N LYS A 229 2.72 -2.10 -13.35
CA LYS A 229 1.63 -3.06 -13.19
C LYS A 229 1.77 -3.76 -11.84
N TYR A 230 0.94 -3.38 -10.87
CA TYR A 230 0.96 -4.04 -9.57
C TYR A 230 0.66 -5.54 -9.67
N SER A 231 1.38 -6.31 -8.87
CA SER A 231 1.24 -7.76 -8.74
C SER A 231 1.70 -8.18 -7.35
N LYS A 232 1.67 -9.49 -7.06
CA LYS A 232 2.29 -10.03 -5.83
C LYS A 232 3.79 -9.76 -5.73
N ASP A 233 4.46 -9.58 -6.87
CA ASP A 233 5.91 -9.39 -6.95
C ASP A 233 6.29 -7.90 -7.09
N VAL A 234 5.33 -7.03 -7.41
CA VAL A 234 5.54 -5.60 -7.62
C VAL A 234 4.47 -4.79 -6.92
N PHE A 235 4.82 -4.14 -5.82
CA PHE A 235 3.88 -3.38 -4.99
C PHE A 235 4.62 -2.32 -4.15
N PRO A 236 4.08 -1.09 -3.97
CA PRO A 236 4.82 0.00 -3.33
C PRO A 236 5.01 -0.22 -1.83
N ALA A 237 6.10 0.34 -1.31
CA ALA A 237 6.33 0.50 0.12
C ALA A 237 5.55 1.70 0.67
N CYS A 238 5.20 1.63 1.95
CA CYS A 238 4.66 2.76 2.68
C CYS A 238 5.80 3.68 3.12
N LEU A 239 5.59 4.99 3.00
CA LEU A 239 6.51 5.98 3.55
C LEU A 239 6.19 6.20 5.01
N ASP A 240 7.22 6.14 5.84
CA ASP A 240 7.10 6.51 7.24
C ASP A 240 6.93 8.03 7.39
N TYR A 241 6.07 8.42 8.31
CA TYR A 241 5.76 9.82 8.64
C TYR A 241 5.71 10.04 10.15
N GLU A 242 5.68 8.97 10.93
CA GLU A 242 5.73 9.01 12.37
C GLU A 242 7.22 9.03 12.70
N GLY A 243 7.78 10.21 13.00
CA GLY A 243 9.20 10.37 13.33
C GLY A 243 9.61 9.72 14.65
N GLY A 244 8.98 8.61 15.03
CA GLY A 244 9.29 7.81 16.20
C GLY A 244 10.53 6.96 15.99
N GLU A 245 11.11 6.54 17.10
CA GLU A 245 12.28 5.66 17.09
C GLU A 245 11.88 4.24 16.71
N HIS A 246 12.50 3.72 15.64
CA HIS A 246 12.36 2.32 15.25
C HIS A 246 13.47 1.50 15.89
N PHE A 247 13.10 0.56 16.76
CA PHE A 247 14.06 -0.31 17.45
C PHE A 247 14.75 -1.32 16.51
N SER A 248 14.15 -1.60 15.35
CA SER A 248 14.74 -2.47 14.35
C SER A 248 14.31 -2.09 12.94
N ALA A 249 15.18 -2.36 11.96
CA ALA A 249 14.91 -2.21 10.54
C ALA A 249 15.29 -3.49 9.79
N GLN A 250 14.75 -3.68 8.59
CA GLN A 250 15.21 -4.70 7.66
C GLN A 250 15.87 -4.02 6.46
N ALA A 251 17.11 -4.41 6.17
CA ALA A 251 17.79 -4.02 4.95
C ALA A 251 17.69 -5.17 3.95
N THR A 252 17.33 -4.85 2.72
CA THR A 252 17.14 -5.80 1.63
C THR A 252 17.89 -5.38 0.39
N GLY A 253 18.42 -6.33 -0.37
CA GLY A 253 19.10 -6.02 -1.63
C GLY A 253 19.95 -7.15 -2.19
N TRP A 254 20.57 -6.86 -3.33
CA TRP A 254 21.49 -7.74 -4.05
C TRP A 254 22.94 -7.28 -3.91
N GLY A 255 23.27 -6.65 -2.78
CA GLY A 255 24.60 -6.11 -2.50
C GLY A 255 25.66 -7.21 -2.33
N LYS A 256 26.91 -6.79 -2.15
CA LYS A 256 28.01 -7.71 -1.81
C LYS A 256 27.82 -8.26 -0.40
N LEU A 257 28.00 -9.58 -0.24
CA LEU A 257 27.86 -10.26 1.06
C LEU A 257 29.17 -10.30 1.86
N GLY A 258 30.26 -9.80 1.27
CA GLY A 258 31.55 -9.70 1.92
C GLY A 258 32.53 -8.86 1.10
N LYS A 259 33.67 -8.53 1.71
CA LYS A 259 34.77 -7.84 1.03
C LYS A 259 35.25 -8.70 -0.14
N ASN A 260 35.34 -8.11 -1.33
CA ASN A 260 35.75 -8.77 -2.59
C ASN A 260 34.84 -9.89 -3.10
N GLN A 261 33.61 -10.01 -2.61
CA GLN A 261 32.63 -10.93 -3.20
C GLN A 261 31.86 -10.27 -4.35
N PRO A 262 31.34 -11.06 -5.32
CA PRO A 262 30.41 -10.56 -6.32
C PRO A 262 29.10 -10.08 -5.68
N LEU A 263 28.27 -9.39 -6.46
CA LEU A 263 26.90 -9.06 -6.05
C LEU A 263 26.10 -10.35 -5.82
N ALA A 264 25.22 -10.35 -4.81
CA ALA A 264 24.37 -11.51 -4.55
C ALA A 264 23.39 -11.73 -5.71
N ASP A 265 23.26 -12.99 -6.15
CA ASP A 265 22.28 -13.34 -7.18
C ASP A 265 20.85 -13.30 -6.61
N ASN A 266 20.62 -13.96 -5.48
CA ASN A 266 19.34 -13.94 -4.76
C ASN A 266 19.20 -12.67 -3.92
N LEU A 267 17.97 -12.13 -3.83
CA LEU A 267 17.64 -11.05 -2.91
C LEU A 267 17.90 -11.49 -1.46
N GLN A 268 18.69 -10.69 -0.75
CA GLN A 268 19.02 -10.92 0.65
C GLN A 268 18.21 -10.00 1.55
N ALA A 269 17.98 -10.43 2.79
CA ALA A 269 17.36 -9.65 3.84
C ALA A 269 18.14 -9.82 5.15
N VAL A 270 18.44 -8.72 5.82
CA VAL A 270 19.08 -8.71 7.14
C VAL A 270 18.30 -7.81 8.08
N ARG A 271 18.08 -8.27 9.31
CA ARG A 271 17.49 -7.45 10.37
C ARG A 271 18.60 -6.72 11.13
N ILE A 272 18.44 -5.41 11.27
CA ILE A 272 19.36 -4.51 11.96
C ILE A 272 18.62 -4.00 13.19
N TYR A 273 19.30 -3.95 14.33
CA TYR A 273 18.76 -3.43 15.58
C TYR A 273 19.44 -2.09 15.90
N GLY A 274 18.65 -1.12 16.34
CA GLY A 274 19.20 0.11 16.90
C GLY A 274 19.93 -0.21 18.21
N VAL A 275 21.16 0.27 18.35
CA VAL A 275 21.87 0.25 19.63
C VAL A 275 21.60 1.59 20.28
N LEU A 276 20.84 1.60 21.38
CA LEU A 276 20.80 2.75 22.30
C LEU A 276 22.21 2.87 22.90
N LEU A 277 22.96 3.88 22.47
CA LEU A 277 24.22 4.30 23.09
C LEU A 277 23.94 5.30 24.21
#